data_AF-A0A7J6UKJ4-F1
#
_entry.id   AF-A0A7J6UKJ4-F1
#
_cell.length_a   1.000
_cell.length_b   1.000
_cell.length_c   1.000
_cell.angle_alpha   90.00
_cell.angle_beta   90.00
_cell.angle_gamma   90.00
#
_symmetry.space_group_name_H-M   'P 1'
#
loop_
_entity.id
_entity.type
_entity.pdbx_description
1 polymer ?
#
loop_
_entity_poly.entity_id
_entity_poly.type
_entity_poly.pdbx_seq_one_letter_code
_entity_poly.pdbx_strand_id
1 'polypeptide(L)'
;RQGFTKHLSFPKAQWNGFIKDYDGGSLMGCKLFENINYLDLGTCLEELAQKVWDDLMHCRPPEEAYEGLDFSDGVAKGTLQGQMSSIITSVSKKPFGKERDHVD
;
A
#
# COMPACT_ATOMS: atom_id res chain seq x y z
N ARG A 1 -14.63 -5.21 12.29
CA ARG A 1 -14.52 -4.20 13.39
C ARG A 1 -14.86 -2.83 12.79
N GLN A 2 -15.60 -1.96 13.47
CA GLN A 2 -16.19 -0.73 12.90
C GLN A 2 -15.33 0.55 13.09
N GLY A 3 -14.03 0.42 13.34
CA GLY A 3 -13.12 1.59 13.39
C GLY A 3 -13.06 2.35 14.72
N PHE A 4 -13.67 1.86 15.80
CA PHE A 4 -13.56 2.51 17.11
C PHE A 4 -12.17 2.31 17.75
N THR A 5 -11.62 3.39 18.32
CA THR A 5 -10.36 3.40 19.07
C THR A 5 -10.52 4.05 20.44
N LYS A 6 -9.68 3.65 21.40
CA LYS A 6 -9.60 4.26 22.74
C LYS A 6 -8.94 5.65 22.70
N HIS A 7 -8.09 5.90 21.71
CA HIS A 7 -7.40 7.18 21.57
C HIS A 7 -8.28 8.18 20.80
N LEU A 8 -8.90 9.10 21.53
CA LEU A 8 -9.73 10.15 20.93
C LEU A 8 -8.84 11.25 20.33
N SER A 9 -8.92 11.43 19.02
CA SER A 9 -8.33 12.58 18.33
C SER A 9 -9.13 13.87 18.51
N PHE A 10 -10.41 13.76 18.90
CA PHE A 10 -11.31 14.89 19.08
C PHE A 10 -11.10 15.58 20.44
N PRO A 11 -10.85 16.90 20.49
CA PRO A 11 -10.56 17.64 21.72
C PRO A 11 -11.62 17.47 22.81
N LYS A 12 -11.17 17.25 24.06
CA LYS A 12 -12.05 17.05 25.23
C LYS A 12 -13.08 18.17 25.40
N ALA A 13 -12.70 19.42 25.17
CA ALA A 13 -13.57 20.57 25.31
C ALA A 13 -14.82 20.54 24.41
N GLN A 14 -14.80 19.79 23.31
CA GLN A 14 -15.90 19.75 22.34
C GLN A 14 -16.97 18.70 22.65
N TRP A 15 -16.72 17.78 23.59
CA TRP A 15 -17.67 16.70 23.92
C TRP A 15 -17.89 16.52 25.43
N ASN A 16 -16.93 16.94 26.26
CA ASN A 16 -17.05 16.82 27.71
C ASN A 16 -18.23 17.66 28.22
N GLY A 17 -19.13 17.03 28.97
CA GLY A 17 -20.39 17.64 29.43
C GLY A 17 -21.55 17.58 28.44
N PHE A 18 -21.31 17.16 27.18
CA PHE A 18 -22.37 16.94 26.19
C PHE A 18 -22.80 15.46 26.08
N ILE A 19 -21.93 14.54 26.50
CA ILE A 19 -22.21 13.10 26.53
C ILE A 19 -22.32 12.62 27.98
N LYS A 20 -22.85 11.40 28.16
CA LYS A 20 -22.99 10.78 29.48
C LYS A 20 -21.69 10.11 29.92
N ASP A 21 -21.23 10.46 31.11
CA ASP A 21 -20.09 9.82 31.78
C ASP A 21 -20.58 8.60 32.56
N TYR A 22 -20.64 7.46 31.88
CA TYR A 22 -20.97 6.19 32.52
C TYR A 22 -19.76 5.66 33.31
N ASP A 23 -19.98 5.34 34.58
CA ASP A 23 -18.97 4.67 35.41
C ASP A 23 -18.71 3.25 34.92
N GLY A 24 -17.44 2.83 34.93
CA GLY A 24 -16.99 1.54 34.39
C GLY A 24 -16.95 1.43 32.85
N GLY A 25 -17.34 2.47 32.11
CA GLY A 25 -17.28 2.51 30.64
C GLY A 25 -15.91 2.96 30.11
N SER A 26 -15.43 2.33 29.03
CA SER A 26 -14.31 2.88 28.25
C SER A 26 -14.84 3.72 27.11
N LEU A 27 -14.49 5.01 27.12
CA LEU A 27 -14.80 5.91 26.01
C LEU A 27 -14.01 5.49 24.76
N MET A 28 -14.71 5.37 23.63
CA MET A 28 -14.11 5.08 22.34
C MET A 28 -14.68 6.03 21.29
N GLY A 29 -13.86 6.43 20.33
CA GLY A 29 -14.25 7.28 19.21
C GLY A 29 -13.98 6.61 17.87
N CYS A 30 -14.75 6.98 16.86
CA CYS A 30 -14.52 6.65 15.46
C CYS A 30 -14.51 7.96 14.66
N LYS A 31 -13.49 8.14 13.81
CA LYS A 31 -13.43 9.26 12.87
C LYS A 31 -13.94 8.77 11.51
N LEU A 32 -14.95 9.46 10.98
CA LEU A 32 -15.44 9.21 9.63
C LEU A 32 -14.77 10.15 8.63
N PHE A 33 -14.56 9.63 7.43
CA PHE A 33 -14.10 10.36 6.26
C PHE A 33 -15.27 10.54 5.29
N GLU A 34 -15.49 11.76 4.83
CA GLU A 34 -16.66 12.15 4.02
C GLU A 34 -16.65 11.54 2.61
N ASN A 35 -15.46 11.26 2.06
CA ASN A 35 -15.29 10.76 0.70
C ASN A 35 -15.32 9.22 0.60
N ILE A 36 -15.88 8.53 1.60
CA ILE A 36 -15.93 7.07 1.64
C ILE A 36 -17.38 6.61 1.72
N ASN A 37 -17.78 5.74 0.80
CA ASN A 37 -19.05 5.03 0.88
C ASN A 37 -18.92 3.82 1.82
N TYR A 38 -19.29 3.99 3.09
CA TYR A 38 -19.20 2.92 4.09
C TYR A 38 -20.21 1.78 3.88
N LEU A 39 -21.25 1.97 3.08
CA LEU A 39 -22.21 0.91 2.75
C LEU A 39 -21.62 -0.11 1.78
N ASP A 40 -20.66 0.31 0.95
CA ASP A 40 -20.01 -0.51 -0.07
C ASP A 40 -18.47 -0.45 0.05
N LEU A 41 -17.98 -0.51 1.29
CA LEU A 41 -16.56 -0.40 1.57
C LEU A 41 -15.74 -1.53 0.94
N GLY A 42 -16.33 -2.72 0.76
CA GLY A 42 -15.68 -3.87 0.14
C GLY A 42 -15.23 -3.55 -1.28
N THR A 43 -16.18 -3.10 -2.12
CA THR A 43 -15.91 -2.72 -3.51
C THR A 43 -14.88 -1.57 -3.59
N CYS A 44 -15.02 -0.54 -2.76
CA CYS A 44 -14.05 0.56 -2.73
C CYS A 44 -12.62 0.09 -2.40
N LEU A 45 -12.47 -0.88 -1.48
CA LEU A 45 -11.15 -1.43 -1.13
C LEU A 45 -10.57 -2.29 -2.24
N GLU A 46 -11.40 -3.07 -2.93
CA GLU A 46 -10.99 -3.89 -4.08
C GLU A 46 -10.50 -2.99 -5.23
N GLU A 47 -11.25 -1.94 -5.56
CA GLU A 47 -10.86 -0.95 -6.57
C GLU A 47 -9.54 -0.25 -6.21
N LEU A 48 -9.38 0.14 -4.95
CA LEU A 48 -8.13 0.75 -4.47
C LEU A 48 -6.96 -0.22 -4.60
N ALA A 49 -7.13 -1.47 -4.18
CA ALA A 49 -6.10 -2.48 -4.26
C ALA A 49 -5.70 -2.76 -5.72
N GLN A 50 -6.68 -2.87 -6.62
CA GLN A 50 -6.44 -3.04 -8.04
C GLN A 50 -5.65 -1.87 -8.62
N LYS A 51 -6.05 -0.63 -8.30
CA LYS A 51 -5.34 0.56 -8.78
C LYS A 51 -3.89 0.64 -8.31
N VAL A 52 -3.66 0.34 -7.03
CA VAL A 52 -2.29 0.26 -6.48
C VAL A 52 -1.49 -0.84 -7.17
N TRP A 53 -2.11 -1.99 -7.45
CA TRP A 53 -1.46 -3.08 -8.14
C TRP A 53 -1.11 -2.72 -9.59
N ASP A 54 -2.03 -2.08 -10.29
CA ASP A 54 -1.80 -1.60 -11.65
C ASP A 54 -0.64 -0.60 -11.66
N ASP A 55 -0.66 0.42 -10.82
CA ASP A 55 0.43 1.40 -10.69
C ASP A 55 1.77 0.71 -10.40
N LEU A 56 1.75 -0.29 -9.50
CA LEU A 56 2.94 -1.08 -9.18
C LEU A 56 3.42 -1.92 -10.36
N MET A 57 2.54 -2.54 -11.14
CA MET A 57 2.93 -3.32 -12.33
C MET A 57 3.49 -2.43 -13.44
N HIS A 58 2.96 -1.22 -13.61
CA HIS A 58 3.53 -0.23 -14.53
C HIS A 58 4.94 0.18 -14.12
N CYS A 59 5.18 0.36 -12.81
CA CYS A 59 6.46 0.81 -12.26
C CYS A 59 7.46 -0.32 -11.96
N ARG A 60 7.00 -1.56 -11.78
CA ARG A 60 7.85 -2.71 -11.42
C ARG A 60 8.71 -3.10 -12.64
N PRO A 61 10.03 -3.26 -12.52
CA PRO A 61 10.84 -3.79 -13.63
C PRO A 61 10.25 -5.11 -14.16
N PRO A 62 10.40 -5.42 -15.47
CA PRO A 62 9.88 -6.67 -16.01
C PRO A 62 10.36 -7.86 -15.17
N GLU A 63 9.47 -8.80 -14.90
CA GLU A 63 9.88 -10.07 -14.28
C GLU A 63 10.65 -10.88 -15.33
N GLU A 64 11.97 -10.70 -15.36
CA GLU A 64 12.85 -11.49 -16.21
C GLU A 64 12.99 -12.89 -15.57
N ALA A 65 12.36 -13.88 -16.19
CA ALA A 65 12.60 -15.28 -15.84
C ALA A 65 13.99 -15.66 -16.32
N TYR A 66 14.90 -15.92 -15.39
CA TYR A 66 16.25 -16.35 -15.68
C TYR A 66 16.33 -17.87 -15.65
N GLU A 67 17.01 -18.47 -16.63
CA GLU A 67 17.35 -19.89 -16.56
C GLU A 67 18.15 -20.16 -15.28
N GLY A 68 17.81 -21.28 -14.61
CA GLY A 68 18.49 -21.72 -13.41
C GLY A 68 19.97 -21.98 -13.68
N LEU A 69 20.82 -21.72 -12.68
CA LEU A 69 22.24 -22.03 -12.77
C LEU A 69 22.42 -23.54 -12.84
N ASP A 70 23.15 -24.03 -13.84
CA ASP A 70 23.52 -25.43 -13.93
C ASP A 70 24.77 -25.70 -13.05
N PHE A 71 24.68 -26.71 -12.18
CA PHE A 71 25.75 -27.15 -11.26
C PHE A 71 26.24 -28.57 -11.56
N SER A 72 25.84 -29.17 -12.69
CA SER A 72 26.16 -30.55 -13.07
C SER A 72 27.65 -30.92 -12.94
N ASP A 73 28.56 -29.98 -13.22
CA ASP A 73 30.01 -30.20 -13.16
C ASP A 73 30.67 -29.68 -11.86
N GLY A 74 29.90 -29.34 -10.83
CA GLY A 74 30.42 -28.75 -9.58
C GLY A 74 30.90 -27.29 -9.72
N VAL A 75 30.81 -26.73 -10.92
CA VAL A 75 31.07 -25.31 -11.24
C VAL A 75 29.82 -24.74 -11.89
N ALA A 76 29.31 -23.62 -11.37
CA ALA A 76 28.14 -22.95 -11.92
C ALA A 76 28.38 -22.54 -13.37
N LYS A 77 27.68 -23.19 -14.32
CA LYS A 77 27.69 -22.82 -15.74
C LYS A 77 26.52 -21.86 -16.00
N GLY A 78 26.85 -20.59 -16.14
CA GLY A 78 25.92 -19.48 -16.32
C GLY A 78 26.57 -18.20 -15.79
N THR A 79 26.62 -17.13 -16.60
CA THR A 79 27.35 -15.92 -16.19
C THR A 79 26.49 -15.11 -15.22
N LEU A 80 26.64 -15.37 -13.92
CA LEU A 80 26.04 -14.59 -12.82
C LEU A 80 26.23 -13.07 -13.00
N GLN A 81 27.40 -12.67 -13.53
CA GLN A 81 27.75 -11.28 -13.78
C GLN A 81 26.88 -10.61 -14.87
N GLY A 82 26.49 -11.37 -15.90
CA GLY A 82 25.61 -10.89 -16.97
C GLY A 82 24.19 -10.70 -16.47
N GLN A 83 23.68 -11.67 -15.69
CA GLN A 83 22.35 -11.58 -15.08
C GLN A 83 22.25 -10.41 -14.10
N MET A 84 23.25 -10.23 -13.22
CA MET A 84 23.29 -9.11 -12.26
C MET A 84 23.35 -7.73 -12.94
N SER A 85 24.09 -7.59 -14.04
CA SER A 85 24.22 -6.32 -14.77
C SER A 85 22.92 -5.91 -15.49
N SER A 86 22.18 -6.88 -16.03
CA SER A 86 20.86 -6.66 -16.63
C SER A 86 19.82 -6.18 -15.61
N ILE A 87 19.80 -6.79 -14.41
CA ILE A 87 18.92 -6.39 -13.30
C ILE A 87 19.18 -4.94 -12.88
N ILE A 88 20.44 -4.54 -12.69
CA ILE A 88 20.79 -3.18 -12.29
C ILE A 88 20.33 -2.16 -13.36
N THR A 89 20.46 -2.53 -14.64
CA THR A 89 20.10 -1.65 -15.76
C THR A 89 18.59 -1.50 -15.95
N SER A 90 17.78 -2.55 -15.70
CA SER A 90 16.31 -2.50 -15.82
C SER A 90 15.66 -1.71 -14.69
N VAL A 91 16.22 -1.74 -13.47
CA VAL A 91 15.79 -0.94 -12.32
C VAL A 91 16.03 0.55 -12.55
N SER A 92 17.14 0.94 -13.19
CA SER A 92 17.51 2.35 -13.37
C SER A 92 16.72 3.09 -14.47
N LYS A 93 15.96 2.40 -15.32
CA LYS A 93 15.30 2.99 -16.51
C LYS A 93 13.82 3.33 -16.33
N LYS A 94 13.17 2.95 -15.23
CA LYS A 94 11.74 3.26 -15.02
C LYS A 94 11.57 4.60 -14.32
N PRO A 95 10.73 5.51 -14.87
CA PRO A 95 10.49 6.80 -14.24
C PRO A 95 9.65 6.58 -12.98
N PHE A 96 10.28 6.69 -11.82
CA PHE A 96 9.55 6.89 -10.57
C PHE A 96 9.15 8.36 -10.49
N GLY A 97 7.84 8.62 -10.65
CA GLY A 97 7.27 9.97 -10.59
C GLY A 97 7.20 10.66 -11.95
N LYS A 98 6.09 10.45 -12.67
CA LYS A 98 5.55 11.53 -13.50
C LYS A 98 4.47 12.22 -12.68
N GLU A 99 4.78 13.44 -12.28
CA GLU A 99 3.85 14.46 -11.78
C GLU A 99 2.63 14.49 -12.71
N ARG A 100 1.44 14.26 -12.15
CA ARG A 100 0.20 14.45 -12.90
C ARG A 100 -0.11 15.93 -12.88
N ASP A 101 0.45 16.66 -13.85
CA ASP A 101 -0.04 17.97 -14.23
C ASP A 101 -1.46 17.82 -14.80
N HIS A 102 -2.41 18.45 -14.09
CA HIS A 102 -3.60 19.16 -14.58
C HIS A 102 -4.54 18.50 -15.61
N VAL A 103 -5.82 18.27 -15.24
CA VAL A 103 -7.01 18.71 -16.01
C VAL A 103 -8.22 18.83 -15.06
N ASP A 104 -8.79 20.04 -15.02
CA ASP A 104 -10.15 20.54 -14.69
C ASP A 104 -11.05 19.85 -13.65
#